data_AF-A0A1V5WC84-F1
#
_entry.id   AF-A0A1V5WC84-F1
#
_cell.length_a   1.000
_cell.length_b   1.000
_cell.length_c   1.000
_cell.angle_alpha   90.00
_cell.angle_beta   90.00
_cell.angle_gamma   90.00
#
_symmetry.space_group_name_H-M   'P 1'
#
loop_
_entity.id
_entity.type
_entity.pdbx_description
1 polymer ?
#
loop_
_entity_poly.entity_id
_entity_poly.type
_entity_poly.pdbx_seq_one_letter_code
_entity_poly.pdbx_strand_id
1 'polypeptide(L)'
;MHPDSERITASMLAQAFSYNPRFVVHEAKSPVQSYSEAFRLSRERGDDYFIMLHYNENDRDVRLVADVHVSSTGTKADSFSVFRTGNDRYPNALRRMTQVLVSSFPLRGTLLKRLQGDAVIDLGRADGVNKDAVFDIVDARKLRIAGGEIALVYEKDAVLGTFTVTVPDEELSGGTVTRSGFYDRINSGDAVVLVPEKDEAADQTDQEPEQKTSPALFKLVRQIR
;
A
#
# COMPACT_ATOMS: atom_id res chain seq x y z
N MET A 1 8.52 -28.29 19.63
CA MET A 1 7.53 -27.49 18.88
C MET A 1 6.24 -27.49 19.66
N HIS A 2 5.83 -26.36 20.22
CA HIS A 2 4.57 -26.27 20.97
C HIS A 2 3.43 -26.22 19.93
N PRO A 3 2.45 -27.15 19.97
CA PRO A 3 1.43 -27.29 18.92
C PRO A 3 0.55 -26.05 18.73
N ASP A 4 0.46 -25.18 19.76
CA ASP A 4 -0.25 -23.90 19.68
C ASP A 4 0.60 -22.68 19.25
N SER A 5 1.92 -22.82 19.07
CA SER A 5 2.79 -21.66 18.80
C SER A 5 2.35 -20.87 17.57
N GLU A 6 2.03 -21.53 16.47
CA GLU A 6 1.59 -20.87 15.24
C GLU A 6 0.27 -20.12 15.42
N ARG A 7 -0.68 -20.73 16.13
CA ARG A 7 -1.97 -20.09 16.47
C ARG A 7 -1.78 -18.85 17.32
N ILE A 8 -0.93 -18.95 18.35
CA ILE A 8 -0.62 -17.83 19.24
C ILE A 8 0.08 -16.72 18.45
N THR A 9 1.04 -17.06 17.60
CA THR A 9 1.73 -16.09 16.75
C THR A 9 0.78 -15.39 15.78
N ALA A 10 -0.14 -16.12 15.15
CA ALA A 10 -1.16 -15.55 14.28
C ALA A 10 -2.07 -14.58 15.05
N SER A 11 -2.55 -14.96 16.23
CA SER A 11 -3.39 -14.10 17.07
C SER A 11 -2.63 -12.85 17.56
N MET A 12 -1.37 -13.01 17.99
CA MET A 12 -0.54 -11.88 18.41
C MET A 12 -0.23 -10.94 17.24
N LEU A 13 0.00 -11.47 16.03
CA LEU A 13 0.19 -10.64 14.85
C LEU A 13 -1.10 -9.90 14.50
N ALA A 14 -2.25 -10.57 14.51
CA ALA A 14 -3.54 -9.96 14.25
C ALA A 14 -3.87 -8.84 15.26
N GLN A 15 -3.57 -9.07 16.55
CA GLN A 15 -3.67 -8.04 17.58
C GLN A 15 -2.72 -6.87 17.31
N ALA A 16 -1.47 -7.14 16.92
CA ALA A 16 -0.52 -6.08 16.59
C ALA A 16 -1.01 -5.21 15.41
N PHE A 17 -1.67 -5.80 14.42
CA PHE A 17 -2.32 -5.04 13.33
C PHE A 17 -3.57 -4.28 13.78
N SER A 18 -4.34 -4.80 14.74
CA SER A 18 -5.59 -4.16 15.19
C SER A 18 -5.37 -2.78 15.83
N TYR A 19 -4.14 -2.46 16.25
CA TYR A 19 -3.77 -1.13 16.71
C TYR A 19 -3.56 -0.12 15.58
N ASN A 20 -3.51 -0.57 14.33
CA ASN A 20 -3.39 0.30 13.16
C ASN A 20 -4.75 0.40 12.45
N PRO A 21 -5.42 1.55 12.49
CA PRO A 21 -6.77 1.71 11.93
C PRO A 21 -6.83 1.53 10.41
N ARG A 22 -5.69 1.56 9.71
CA ARG A 22 -5.61 1.30 8.26
C ARG A 22 -5.91 -0.15 7.89
N PHE A 23 -5.86 -1.07 8.84
CA PHE A 23 -6.05 -2.50 8.60
C PHE A 23 -7.28 -3.01 9.32
N VAL A 24 -8.15 -3.69 8.57
CA VAL A 24 -9.16 -4.58 9.15
C VAL A 24 -8.60 -5.99 9.05
N VAL A 25 -8.34 -6.61 10.21
CA VAL A 25 -7.77 -7.96 10.26
C VAL A 25 -8.76 -8.95 10.80
N HIS A 26 -8.97 -10.03 10.06
CA HIS A 26 -9.84 -11.13 10.44
C HIS A 26 -9.02 -12.38 10.74
N GLU A 27 -8.85 -12.69 12.03
CA GLU A 27 -8.19 -13.92 12.46
C GLU A 27 -9.02 -15.15 12.05
N ALA A 28 -8.35 -16.24 11.66
CA ALA A 28 -8.99 -17.54 11.53
C ALA A 28 -9.31 -18.09 12.93
N LYS A 29 -10.54 -18.59 13.14
CA LYS A 29 -10.97 -19.13 14.45
C LYS A 29 -10.18 -20.39 14.87
N SER A 30 -9.50 -21.03 13.93
CA SER A 30 -8.64 -22.17 14.14
C SER A 30 -7.49 -22.10 13.13
N PRO A 31 -6.33 -22.72 13.42
CA PRO A 31 -5.24 -22.79 12.46
C PRO A 31 -5.74 -23.40 11.15
N VAL A 32 -5.54 -22.67 10.06
CA VAL A 32 -5.83 -23.17 8.72
C VAL A 32 -4.85 -24.28 8.39
N GLN A 33 -5.35 -25.40 7.87
CA GLN A 33 -4.51 -26.58 7.61
C GLN A 33 -3.86 -26.53 6.21
N SER A 34 -4.35 -25.66 5.34
CA SER A 34 -3.85 -25.54 3.97
C SER A 34 -4.05 -24.15 3.39
N TYR A 35 -3.25 -23.85 2.37
CA TYR A 35 -3.42 -22.69 1.50
C TYR A 35 -4.85 -22.60 0.93
N SER A 36 -5.41 -23.72 0.44
CA SER A 36 -6.73 -23.74 -0.19
C SER A 36 -7.85 -23.34 0.77
N GLU A 37 -7.70 -23.71 2.05
CA GLU A 37 -8.63 -23.32 3.10
C GLU A 37 -8.54 -21.80 3.39
N ALA A 38 -7.32 -21.29 3.55
CA ALA A 38 -7.08 -19.86 3.80
C ALA A 38 -7.63 -18.99 2.65
N PHE A 39 -7.35 -19.38 1.40
CA PHE A 39 -7.82 -18.70 0.20
C PHE A 39 -9.35 -18.68 0.11
N ARG A 40 -10.00 -19.83 0.37
CA ARG A 40 -11.47 -19.90 0.37
C ARG A 40 -12.07 -18.97 1.42
N LEU A 41 -11.53 -19.00 2.64
CA LEU A 41 -12.02 -18.16 3.74
C LEU A 41 -11.87 -16.67 3.45
N SER A 42 -10.73 -16.26 2.89
CA SER A 42 -10.48 -14.84 2.58
C SER A 42 -11.43 -14.32 1.50
N ARG A 43 -11.72 -15.15 0.49
CA ARG A 43 -12.71 -14.83 -0.55
C ARG A 43 -14.14 -14.75 -0.04
N GLU A 44 -14.55 -15.68 0.81
CA GLU A 44 -15.89 -15.69 1.41
C GLU A 44 -16.14 -14.44 2.26
N ARG A 45 -15.08 -13.90 2.88
CA ARG A 45 -15.13 -12.67 3.68
C ARG A 45 -14.99 -11.40 2.87
N GLY A 46 -14.38 -11.49 1.69
CA GLY A 46 -14.06 -10.32 0.85
C GLY A 46 -12.81 -9.58 1.29
N ASP A 47 -11.88 -10.26 1.96
CA ASP A 47 -10.59 -9.69 2.37
C ASP A 47 -9.74 -9.38 1.14
N ASP A 48 -8.99 -8.29 1.14
CA ASP A 48 -8.10 -7.92 0.02
C ASP A 48 -6.92 -8.91 -0.11
N TYR A 49 -6.36 -9.31 1.04
CA TYR A 49 -5.22 -10.20 1.15
C TYR A 49 -5.42 -11.24 2.23
N PHE A 50 -4.69 -12.35 2.15
CA PHE A 50 -4.53 -13.29 3.26
C PHE A 50 -3.04 -13.61 3.44
N ILE A 51 -2.65 -13.88 4.69
CA ILE A 51 -1.26 -14.09 5.07
C ILE A 51 -1.11 -15.50 5.64
N MET A 52 -0.21 -16.28 5.06
CA MET A 52 0.21 -17.56 5.59
C MET A 52 1.44 -17.34 6.47
N LEU A 53 1.32 -17.68 7.75
CA LEU A 53 2.41 -17.53 8.71
C LEU A 53 3.06 -18.87 8.97
N HIS A 54 4.39 -18.90 8.87
CA HIS A 54 5.20 -20.05 9.25
C HIS A 54 6.13 -19.65 10.38
N TYR A 55 6.01 -20.35 11.51
CA TYR A 55 6.82 -20.13 12.69
C TYR A 55 7.75 -21.31 12.92
N ASN A 56 9.04 -21.03 13.09
CA ASN A 56 10.03 -22.03 13.46
C ASN A 56 10.86 -21.50 14.63
N GLU A 57 10.92 -22.27 15.71
CA GLU A 57 11.73 -21.94 16.87
C GLU A 57 12.63 -23.10 17.26
N ASN A 58 13.91 -22.80 17.41
CA ASN A 58 14.90 -23.69 17.98
C ASN A 58 15.38 -23.14 19.34
N ASP A 59 16.28 -23.87 19.99
CA ASP A 59 16.81 -23.48 21.31
C ASP A 59 17.51 -22.12 21.32
N ARG A 60 17.99 -21.63 20.17
CA ARG A 60 18.79 -20.40 20.06
C ARG A 60 18.19 -19.32 19.16
N ASP A 61 17.23 -19.68 18.31
CA ASP A 61 16.71 -18.79 17.29
C ASP A 61 15.21 -18.97 17.05
N VAL A 62 14.63 -17.90 16.51
CA VAL A 62 13.25 -17.84 16.01
C VAL A 62 13.29 -17.32 14.58
N ARG A 63 12.55 -18.00 13.71
CA ARG A 63 12.26 -17.57 12.34
C ARG A 63 10.75 -17.46 12.17
N LEU A 64 10.32 -16.29 11.69
CA LEU A 64 8.95 -16.03 11.29
C LEU A 64 8.95 -15.71 9.79
N VAL A 65 8.14 -16.43 9.02
CA VAL A 65 7.92 -16.18 7.60
C VAL A 65 6.45 -15.83 7.39
N ALA A 66 6.18 -14.80 6.61
CA ALA A 66 4.84 -14.35 6.25
C ALA A 66 4.74 -14.29 4.72
N ASP A 67 4.00 -15.23 4.14
CA ASP A 67 3.66 -15.23 2.72
C ASP A 67 2.33 -14.50 2.53
N VAL A 68 2.36 -13.37 1.83
CA VAL A 68 1.19 -12.54 1.55
C VAL A 68 0.62 -12.93 0.20
N HIS A 69 -0.68 -13.20 0.15
CA HIS A 69 -1.39 -13.60 -1.05
C HIS A 69 -2.56 -12.66 -1.33
N VAL A 70 -2.83 -12.41 -2.61
CA VAL A 70 -3.99 -11.62 -3.05
C VAL A 70 -5.22 -12.52 -3.00
N SER A 71 -6.27 -12.14 -2.28
CA SER A 71 -7.47 -12.98 -2.15
C SER A 71 -8.28 -13.12 -3.44
N SER A 72 -8.21 -12.14 -4.34
CA SER A 72 -8.96 -12.15 -5.60
C SER A 72 -8.37 -13.10 -6.65
N THR A 73 -7.08 -13.45 -6.57
CA THR A 73 -6.38 -14.33 -7.52
C THR A 73 -5.75 -15.56 -6.87
N GLY A 74 -5.41 -15.48 -5.59
CA GLY A 74 -4.62 -16.47 -4.85
C GLY A 74 -3.11 -16.32 -5.06
N THR A 75 -2.69 -15.49 -6.01
CA THR A 75 -1.27 -15.28 -6.32
C THR A 75 -0.53 -14.76 -5.09
N LYS A 76 0.68 -15.28 -4.87
CA LYS A 76 1.57 -14.73 -3.86
C LYS A 76 2.02 -13.33 -4.29
N ALA A 77 1.75 -12.33 -3.45
CA ALA A 77 2.14 -10.95 -3.66
C ALA A 77 3.58 -10.69 -3.19
N ASP A 78 3.93 -11.19 -2.00
CA ASP A 78 5.27 -11.06 -1.44
C ASP A 78 5.53 -12.10 -0.35
N SER A 79 6.79 -12.21 0.10
CA SER A 79 7.21 -13.08 1.20
C SER A 79 8.22 -12.37 2.10
N PHE A 80 7.88 -12.26 3.38
CA PHE A 80 8.72 -11.61 4.38
C PHE A 80 9.29 -12.64 5.35
N SER A 81 10.57 -12.52 5.69
CA SER A 81 11.24 -13.40 6.64
C SER A 81 11.99 -12.60 7.69
N VAL A 82 11.74 -12.90 8.96
CA VAL A 82 12.41 -12.30 10.11
C VAL A 82 13.08 -13.39 10.93
N PHE A 83 14.38 -13.24 11.16
CA PHE A 83 15.20 -14.13 11.98
C PHE A 83 15.74 -13.38 13.20
N ARG A 84 15.61 -13.95 14.40
CA ARG A 84 16.11 -13.35 15.65
C ARG A 84 16.70 -14.40 16.58
N THR A 85 17.66 -13.95 17.38
CA THR A 85 18.37 -14.76 18.40
C THR A 85 18.35 -14.03 19.74
N GLY A 86 18.69 -14.73 20.82
CA GLY A 86 18.76 -14.16 22.17
C GLY A 86 17.46 -14.27 22.96
N ASN A 87 17.43 -13.69 24.17
CA ASN A 87 16.37 -13.91 25.15
C ASN A 87 15.01 -13.35 24.69
N ASP A 88 15.01 -12.18 24.02
CA ASP A 88 13.79 -11.51 23.55
C ASP A 88 13.52 -11.77 22.06
N ARG A 89 14.01 -12.88 21.52
CA ARG A 89 13.95 -13.19 20.08
C ARG A 89 12.54 -13.21 19.52
N TYR A 90 11.59 -13.81 20.23
CA TYR A 90 10.20 -13.94 19.80
C TYR A 90 9.47 -12.58 19.70
N PRO A 91 9.36 -11.79 20.79
CA PRO A 91 8.68 -10.49 20.72
C PRO A 91 9.35 -9.52 19.74
N ASN A 92 10.68 -9.57 19.61
CA ASN A 92 11.39 -8.76 18.62
C ASN A 92 11.16 -9.22 17.17
N ALA A 93 11.03 -10.53 16.94
CA ALA A 93 10.71 -11.06 15.61
C ALA A 93 9.30 -10.66 15.19
N LEU A 94 8.32 -10.81 16.10
CA LEU A 94 6.94 -10.42 15.86
C LEU A 94 6.83 -8.92 15.56
N ARG A 95 7.37 -8.07 16.44
CA ARG A 95 7.36 -6.61 16.26
C ARG A 95 8.00 -6.20 14.92
N ARG A 96 9.12 -6.81 14.56
CA ARG A 96 9.77 -6.52 13.27
C ARG A 96 8.90 -6.98 12.10
N MET A 97 8.27 -8.14 12.18
CA MET A 97 7.38 -8.64 11.13
C MET A 97 6.20 -7.69 10.92
N THR A 98 5.54 -7.26 11.99
CA THR A 98 4.46 -6.26 11.92
C THR A 98 4.94 -4.97 11.25
N GLN A 99 6.11 -4.45 11.64
CA GLN A 99 6.66 -3.22 11.03
C GLN A 99 6.89 -3.38 9.52
N VAL A 100 7.53 -4.49 9.11
CA VAL A 100 7.81 -4.75 7.69
C VAL A 100 6.52 -4.87 6.90
N LEU A 101 5.56 -5.65 7.39
CA LEU A 101 4.27 -5.80 6.73
C LEU A 101 3.54 -4.46 6.62
N VAL A 102 3.33 -3.73 7.72
CA VAL A 102 2.64 -2.43 7.71
C VAL A 102 3.28 -1.45 6.72
N SER A 103 4.62 -1.41 6.65
CA SER A 103 5.34 -0.54 5.71
C SER A 103 5.25 -0.99 4.25
N SER A 104 4.97 -2.27 3.99
CA SER A 104 4.85 -2.82 2.63
C SER A 104 3.49 -2.54 1.99
N PHE A 105 2.44 -2.30 2.79
CA PHE A 105 1.12 -2.01 2.25
C PHE A 105 1.00 -0.54 1.81
N PRO A 106 0.39 -0.27 0.65
CA PRO A 106 0.19 1.07 0.16
C PRO A 106 -0.65 1.91 1.12
N LEU A 107 -0.36 3.20 1.17
CA LEU A 107 -1.12 4.15 1.97
C LEU A 107 -2.43 4.50 1.24
N ARG A 108 -3.54 4.08 1.84
CA ARG A 108 -4.91 4.33 1.38
C ARG A 108 -5.72 4.87 2.55
N GLY A 109 -6.40 5.97 2.30
CA GLY A 109 -7.43 6.52 3.17
C GLY A 109 -8.74 6.73 2.43
N THR A 110 -9.61 7.48 3.08
CA THR A 110 -10.97 7.81 2.68
C THR A 110 -11.21 9.30 2.88
N LEU A 111 -11.88 9.92 1.91
CA LEU A 111 -12.42 11.26 2.08
C LEU A 111 -13.60 11.21 3.04
N LEU A 112 -13.43 11.68 4.28
CA LEU A 112 -14.48 11.61 5.31
C LEU A 112 -15.59 12.63 5.03
N LYS A 113 -15.19 13.88 4.84
CA LYS A 113 -16.14 14.98 4.65
C LYS A 113 -15.52 16.08 3.82
N ARG A 114 -16.36 16.75 3.04
CA ARG A 114 -15.98 17.89 2.20
C ARG A 114 -16.95 19.04 2.40
N LEU A 115 -16.42 20.25 2.47
CA LEU A 115 -17.15 21.50 2.46
C LEU A 115 -16.51 22.44 1.44
N GLN A 116 -17.15 22.60 0.29
CA GLN A 116 -16.65 23.42 -0.82
C GLN A 116 -15.25 22.96 -1.29
N GLY A 117 -14.23 23.79 -1.04
CA GLY A 117 -12.83 23.51 -1.37
C GLY A 117 -12.09 22.76 -0.26
N ASP A 118 -12.63 22.68 0.94
CA ASP A 118 -11.96 22.06 2.09
C ASP A 118 -12.46 20.63 2.30
N ALA A 119 -11.58 19.74 2.73
CA ALA A 119 -11.96 18.38 3.11
C ALA A 119 -11.10 17.83 4.25
N VAL A 120 -11.57 16.72 4.81
CA VAL A 120 -10.89 15.95 5.85
C VAL A 120 -10.75 14.51 5.36
N ILE A 121 -9.56 13.94 5.55
CA ILE A 121 -9.23 12.54 5.28
C ILE A 121 -8.89 11.81 6.58
N ASP A 122 -9.07 10.50 6.59
CA ASP A 122 -8.76 9.58 7.70
C ASP A 122 -7.29 9.14 7.77
N LEU A 123 -6.37 9.99 7.30
CA LEU A 123 -4.94 9.79 7.39
C LEU A 123 -4.29 10.96 8.13
N GLY A 124 -3.38 10.67 9.06
CA GLY A 124 -2.71 11.67 9.89
C GLY A 124 -1.19 11.49 9.96
N ARG A 125 -0.56 12.19 10.91
CA ARG A 125 0.89 12.08 11.16
C ARG A 125 1.30 10.68 11.56
N ALA A 126 0.43 9.94 12.25
CA ALA A 126 0.65 8.54 12.59
C ALA A 126 0.85 7.66 11.33
N ASP A 127 0.28 8.07 10.20
CA ASP A 127 0.40 7.39 8.90
C ASP A 127 1.52 7.95 8.02
N GLY A 128 2.29 8.93 8.52
CA GLY A 128 3.35 9.61 7.78
C GLY A 128 2.85 10.77 6.92
N VAL A 129 1.63 11.27 7.13
CA VAL A 129 1.11 12.42 6.40
C VAL A 129 1.75 13.71 6.89
N ASN A 130 2.36 14.44 5.96
CA ASN A 130 2.98 15.73 6.21
C ASN A 130 2.17 16.87 5.58
N LYS A 131 2.45 18.10 6.03
CA LYS A 131 1.93 19.30 5.38
C LYS A 131 2.39 19.31 3.92
N ASP A 132 1.52 19.79 3.04
CA ASP A 132 1.73 19.91 1.59
C ASP A 132 1.81 18.56 0.85
N ALA A 133 1.61 17.42 1.53
CA ALA A 133 1.46 16.13 0.88
C ALA A 133 0.23 16.12 -0.05
N VAL A 134 0.38 15.50 -1.22
CA VAL A 134 -0.63 15.45 -2.28
C VAL A 134 -1.11 14.02 -2.47
N PHE A 135 -2.43 13.87 -2.54
CA PHE A 135 -3.10 12.60 -2.75
C PHE A 135 -4.03 12.68 -3.95
N ASP A 136 -4.18 11.58 -4.67
CA ASP A 136 -5.24 11.43 -5.65
C ASP A 136 -6.52 11.01 -4.93
N ILE A 137 -7.63 11.68 -5.26
CA ILE A 137 -8.98 11.29 -4.89
C ILE A 137 -9.51 10.43 -6.02
N VAL A 138 -9.82 9.17 -5.71
CA VAL A 138 -10.19 8.14 -6.69
C VAL A 138 -11.57 7.58 -6.36
N ASP A 139 -12.38 7.31 -7.39
CA ASP A 139 -13.62 6.55 -7.21
C ASP A 139 -13.29 5.17 -6.60
N ALA A 140 -13.70 4.96 -5.35
CA ALA A 140 -13.36 3.76 -4.58
C ALA A 140 -13.82 2.46 -5.28
N ARG A 141 -14.83 2.52 -6.14
CA ARG A 141 -15.35 1.36 -6.90
C ARG A 141 -14.44 0.96 -8.06
N LYS A 142 -13.59 1.86 -8.53
CA LYS A 142 -12.63 1.64 -9.61
C LYS A 142 -11.23 1.32 -9.10
N LEU A 143 -11.00 1.46 -7.79
CA LEU A 143 -9.76 1.06 -7.13
C LEU A 143 -9.72 -0.46 -7.00
N ARG A 144 -8.60 -1.08 -7.38
CA ARG A 144 -8.41 -2.54 -7.32
C ARG A 144 -7.09 -2.90 -6.66
N ILE A 145 -7.02 -4.08 -6.08
CA ILE A 145 -5.77 -4.71 -5.64
C ILE A 145 -5.03 -5.26 -6.86
N ALA A 146 -3.71 -5.07 -6.93
CA ALA A 146 -2.88 -5.66 -7.96
C ALA A 146 -2.85 -7.20 -7.86
N GLY A 147 -2.81 -7.89 -9.00
CA GLY A 147 -3.00 -9.35 -9.06
C GLY A 147 -1.84 -10.21 -8.57
N GLY A 148 -0.70 -9.62 -8.17
CA GLY A 148 0.52 -10.34 -7.82
C GLY A 148 1.58 -9.51 -7.09
N GLU A 149 1.19 -8.38 -6.52
CA GLU A 149 2.05 -7.51 -5.72
C GLU A 149 1.20 -6.80 -4.67
N ILE A 150 1.84 -6.24 -3.64
CA ILE A 150 1.15 -5.47 -2.61
C ILE A 150 0.98 -4.03 -3.13
N ALA A 151 0.01 -3.83 -4.01
CA ALA A 151 -0.23 -2.54 -4.64
C ALA A 151 -1.71 -2.28 -4.93
N LEU A 152 -2.02 -1.00 -5.16
CA LEU A 152 -3.32 -0.53 -5.61
C LEU A 152 -3.22 -0.09 -7.06
N VAL A 153 -4.22 -0.45 -7.86
CA VAL A 153 -4.30 -0.13 -9.29
C VAL A 153 -5.60 0.57 -9.56
N TYR A 154 -5.52 1.68 -10.28
CA TYR A 154 -6.67 2.43 -10.80
C TYR A 154 -6.29 3.11 -12.11
N GLU A 155 -7.28 3.28 -12.97
CA GLU A 155 -7.12 3.95 -14.26
C GLU A 155 -7.18 5.47 -14.09
N LYS A 156 -6.65 6.21 -15.06
CA LYS A 156 -6.68 7.69 -15.04
C LYS A 156 -8.11 8.26 -14.99
N ASP A 157 -9.09 7.55 -15.53
CA ASP A 157 -10.51 7.95 -15.50
C ASP A 157 -11.20 7.68 -14.15
N ALA A 158 -10.50 7.05 -13.21
CA ALA A 158 -10.94 6.88 -11.83
C ALA A 158 -10.55 8.05 -10.94
N VAL A 159 -9.55 8.86 -11.35
CA VAL A 159 -9.14 10.05 -10.62
C VAL A 159 -10.23 11.11 -10.75
N LEU A 160 -10.74 11.56 -9.61
CA LEU A 160 -11.79 12.56 -9.48
C LEU A 160 -11.21 13.94 -9.16
N GLY A 161 -10.04 13.98 -8.53
CA GLY A 161 -9.30 15.20 -8.21
C GLY A 161 -8.09 14.90 -7.34
N THR A 162 -7.53 15.93 -6.73
CA THR A 162 -6.42 15.84 -5.78
C THR A 162 -6.80 16.46 -4.45
N PHE A 163 -6.19 15.97 -3.38
CA PHE A 163 -6.26 16.52 -2.03
C PHE A 163 -4.85 16.97 -1.61
N THR A 164 -4.72 18.21 -1.16
CA THR A 164 -3.46 18.76 -0.62
C THR A 164 -3.61 19.05 0.85
N VAL A 165 -2.75 18.44 1.67
CA VAL A 165 -2.80 18.59 3.13
C VAL A 165 -2.36 19.98 3.55
N THR A 166 -3.22 20.71 4.26
CA THR A 166 -2.91 22.03 4.81
C THR A 166 -2.63 21.98 6.31
N VAL A 167 -3.39 21.13 7.02
CA VAL A 167 -3.31 20.95 8.48
C VAL A 167 -3.30 19.45 8.79
N PRO A 168 -2.11 18.84 8.95
CA PRO A 168 -2.03 17.46 9.43
C PRO A 168 -2.27 17.42 10.94
N ASP A 169 -3.14 16.51 11.39
CA ASP A 169 -3.34 16.14 12.80
C ASP A 169 -2.80 14.71 13.04
N GLU A 170 -2.97 14.15 14.25
CA GLU A 170 -2.43 12.84 14.60
C GLU A 170 -3.06 11.69 13.78
N GLU A 171 -4.40 11.64 13.74
CA GLU A 171 -5.17 10.58 13.08
C GLU A 171 -5.91 11.05 11.81
N LEU A 172 -6.10 12.36 11.66
CA LEU A 172 -6.86 12.97 10.57
C LEU A 172 -6.04 14.09 9.92
N SER A 173 -6.35 14.43 8.66
CA SER A 173 -5.74 15.59 8.02
C SER A 173 -6.78 16.46 7.32
N GLY A 174 -6.70 17.76 7.56
CA GLY A 174 -7.43 18.79 6.84
C GLY A 174 -6.64 19.30 5.65
N GLY A 175 -7.35 19.62 4.57
CA GLY A 175 -6.71 20.03 3.33
C GLY A 175 -7.69 20.61 2.31
N THR A 176 -7.15 20.98 1.16
CA THR A 176 -7.92 21.53 0.05
C THR A 176 -8.06 20.50 -1.07
N VAL A 177 -9.20 20.55 -1.76
CA VAL A 177 -9.56 19.65 -2.86
C VAL A 177 -9.51 20.40 -4.18
N THR A 178 -8.78 19.86 -5.15
CA THR A 178 -8.78 20.34 -6.53
C THR A 178 -9.45 19.29 -7.42
N ARG A 179 -10.58 19.62 -8.02
CA ARG A 179 -11.28 18.70 -8.91
C ARG A 179 -10.53 18.49 -10.22
N SER A 180 -10.66 17.29 -10.77
CA SER A 180 -10.29 17.00 -12.15
C SER A 180 -11.52 17.11 -13.06
N GLY A 181 -11.38 17.78 -14.20
CA GLY A 181 -12.45 17.90 -15.19
C GLY A 181 -13.55 18.92 -14.87
N PHE A 182 -14.62 18.87 -15.67
CA PHE A 182 -15.69 19.88 -15.67
C PHE A 182 -16.75 19.66 -14.57
N TYR A 183 -17.06 18.39 -14.27
CA TYR A 183 -18.09 18.03 -13.30
C TYR A 183 -17.46 17.64 -11.97
N ASP A 184 -18.04 18.14 -10.88
CA ASP A 184 -17.65 17.74 -9.54
C ASP A 184 -18.28 16.38 -9.21
N ARG A 185 -17.45 15.35 -9.08
CA ARG A 185 -17.85 13.97 -8.76
C ARG A 185 -17.27 13.47 -7.45
N ILE A 186 -16.56 14.33 -6.72
CA ILE A 186 -15.88 13.96 -5.49
C ILE A 186 -16.90 13.93 -4.34
N ASN A 187 -17.02 12.79 -3.70
CA ASN A 187 -17.96 12.52 -2.62
C ASN A 187 -17.24 11.96 -1.39
N SER A 188 -17.87 12.12 -0.22
CA SER A 188 -17.48 11.38 0.97
C SER A 188 -17.51 9.87 0.69
N GLY A 189 -16.48 9.16 1.14
CA GLY A 189 -16.29 7.73 0.87
C GLY A 189 -15.41 7.41 -0.33
N ASP A 190 -15.01 8.41 -1.13
CA ASP A 190 -14.00 8.21 -2.17
C ASP A 190 -12.64 7.90 -1.55
N ALA A 191 -11.83 7.11 -2.27
CA ALA A 191 -10.53 6.68 -1.79
C ALA A 191 -9.49 7.79 -1.98
N VAL A 192 -8.59 7.93 -1.02
CA VAL A 192 -7.48 8.88 -1.05
C VAL A 192 -6.20 8.07 -1.08
N VAL A 193 -5.44 8.15 -2.16
CA VAL A 193 -4.23 7.36 -2.38
C VAL A 193 -3.04 8.30 -2.50
N LEU A 194 -1.98 8.01 -1.75
CA LEU A 194 -0.76 8.82 -1.82
C LEU A 194 -0.20 8.71 -3.25
N VAL A 195 -0.03 9.84 -3.91
CA VAL A 195 0.72 9.87 -5.16
C VAL A 195 2.18 9.70 -4.76
N PRO A 196 2.85 8.60 -5.14
CA PRO A 196 4.30 8.54 -4.95
C PRO A 196 4.86 9.75 -5.67
N GLU A 197 5.75 10.52 -5.02
CA GLU A 197 6.44 11.62 -5.67
C GLU A 197 6.91 11.09 -7.03
N LYS A 198 6.36 11.64 -8.11
CA LYS A 198 6.87 11.34 -9.44
C LYS A 198 8.33 11.77 -9.38
N ASP A 199 9.24 10.81 -9.28
CA ASP A 199 10.53 10.98 -9.94
C ASP A 199 10.17 11.33 -11.39
N GLU A 200 10.36 12.59 -11.78
CA GLU A 200 10.09 13.11 -13.11
C GLU A 200 11.03 12.49 -14.19
N ALA A 201 11.39 11.21 -14.04
CA ALA A 201 12.30 10.48 -14.90
C ALA A 201 11.63 9.32 -15.67
N ALA A 202 10.30 9.17 -15.66
CA ALA A 202 9.63 8.07 -16.35
C ALA A 202 8.34 8.47 -17.11
N ASP A 203 8.32 9.64 -17.75
CA ASP A 203 7.29 9.99 -18.74
C ASP A 203 7.86 10.89 -19.85
N GLN A 204 9.02 10.52 -20.39
CA GLN A 204 9.50 10.81 -21.74
C GLN A 204 10.33 9.57 -22.11
N THR A 205 9.97 8.65 -22.99
CA THR A 205 9.83 8.83 -24.44
C THR A 205 9.44 7.46 -25.00
N ASP A 206 8.23 7.30 -25.52
CA ASP A 206 7.95 6.33 -26.59
C ASP A 206 7.17 7.09 -27.67
N GLN A 207 7.89 8.05 -28.26
CA GLN A 207 7.66 8.47 -29.63
C GLN A 207 9.01 8.40 -30.31
N GLU A 208 9.10 7.54 -31.32
CA GLU A 208 10.22 7.47 -32.25
C GLU A 208 10.63 8.88 -32.69
N PRO A 209 11.90 9.28 -32.52
CA PRO A 209 12.36 10.50 -33.15
C PRO A 209 12.55 10.23 -34.64
N GLU A 210 11.59 10.70 -35.46
CA GLU A 210 11.86 11.05 -36.85
C GLU A 210 13.12 11.91 -36.90
N GLN A 211 14.18 11.37 -37.49
CA GLN A 211 15.41 12.08 -37.77
C GLN A 211 15.12 13.24 -38.75
N LYS A 212 15.05 14.46 -38.22
CA LYS A 212 15.23 15.69 -39.00
C LYS A 212 16.53 16.35 -38.57
N THR A 213 17.61 15.91 -39.20
CA THR A 213 18.92 16.57 -39.23
C THR A 213 18.74 18.05 -39.61
N SER A 214 19.03 18.95 -38.67
CA SER A 214 19.03 20.38 -38.92
C SER A 214 20.29 20.78 -39.72
N PRO A 215 20.14 21.51 -40.85
CA PRO A 215 21.22 21.82 -41.79
C PRO A 215 22.24 22.89 -41.31
N ALA A 216 22.18 23.30 -40.03
CA ALA A 216 23.04 24.33 -39.46
C ALA A 216 24.41 23.77 -39.00
N LEU A 217 24.44 22.55 -38.47
CA LEU A 217 25.68 21.92 -37.96
C LEU A 217 26.69 21.61 -39.08
N PHE A 218 26.22 21.27 -40.28
CA PHE A 218 27.09 21.03 -41.44
C PHE A 218 27.75 22.30 -41.99
N LYS A 219 27.22 23.50 -41.70
CA LYS A 219 27.85 24.76 -42.12
C LYS A 219 29.04 25.15 -41.22
N LEU A 220 29.02 24.78 -39.94
CA LEU A 220 30.11 25.11 -39.01
C LEU A 220 31.38 24.28 -39.25
N VAL A 221 31.24 23.00 -39.60
CA VAL A 221 32.39 22.09 -39.77
C VAL A 221 33.24 22.42 -41.01
N ARG A 222 32.67 23.10 -42.01
CA ARG A 222 33.42 23.54 -43.22
C ARG A 222 34.24 24.82 -43.03
N GLN A 223 34.10 25.53 -41.91
CA GLN A 223 34.86 26.75 -41.61
C GLN A 223 36.11 26.51 -40.74
N ILE A 224 36.35 25.28 -40.26
CA ILE A 224 37.50 24.94 -39.42
C ILE A 224 38.41 23.95 -40.15
N ARG A 225 38.88 24.35 -41.34
CA ARG A 225 39.97 23.65 -42.03
C ARG A 225 41.26 24.42 -41.84
#